data_AF-A0A968QFY2-F1
#
_entry.id   AF-A0A968QFY2-F1
#
_cell.length_a   1.000
_cell.length_b   1.000
_cell.length_c   1.000
_cell.angle_alpha   90.00
_cell.angle_beta   90.00
_cell.angle_gamma   90.00
#
_symmetry.space_group_name_H-M   'P 1'
#
loop_
_entity.id
_entity.type
_entity.pdbx_description
1 polymer ?
#
loop_
_entity_poly.entity_id
_entity_poly.type
_entity_poly.pdbx_seq_one_letter_code
_entity_poly.pdbx_strand_id
1 'polypeptide(L)'
;MQLSINGKSPQESKTKAIALHQSLKNRLAQLKKIESTEPDENTLKTLKNAEIRLDKTRQKLADYQEISGLNSNVQLENLANSIEQMRVEKAQLSTQQQRDQGKLERLLQELKLTPEQAQDALALHSDRLFKQHLDNYSQIQTELVNLTAKFLASHPILKAKQEDLRVAEAALLQRASSVLGRTIELDTLSQLELSGNNNQSTSQKRKYLRSIN
;
A
#
# COMPACT_ATOMS: atom_id res chain seq x y z
N MET A 1 26.74 -78.64 -14.59
CA MET A 1 25.80 -79.06 -13.53
C MET A 1 25.46 -80.51 -13.74
N GLN A 2 25.68 -81.36 -12.72
CA GLN A 2 25.38 -82.79 -12.77
C GLN A 2 24.25 -83.04 -11.76
N LEU A 3 23.09 -83.53 -12.23
CA LEU A 3 21.94 -83.83 -11.39
C LEU A 3 21.87 -85.35 -11.18
N SER A 4 21.93 -85.79 -9.94
CA SER A 4 21.81 -87.21 -9.57
C SER A 4 20.42 -87.46 -8.98
N ILE A 5 19.71 -88.46 -9.50
CA ILE A 5 18.34 -88.80 -9.08
C ILE A 5 18.32 -90.27 -8.65
N ASN A 6 17.89 -90.51 -7.41
CA ASN A 6 17.78 -91.84 -6.84
C ASN A 6 16.39 -92.45 -7.12
N GLY A 7 16.36 -93.73 -7.45
CA GLY A 7 15.15 -94.53 -7.66
C GLY A 7 15.37 -95.94 -7.11
N LYS A 8 14.28 -96.65 -6.80
CA LYS A 8 14.35 -97.99 -6.16
C LYS A 8 14.84 -99.06 -7.13
N SER A 9 14.89 -98.74 -8.43
CA SER A 9 15.41 -99.57 -9.51
C SER A 9 16.08 -98.67 -10.58
N PRO A 10 17.12 -99.15 -11.30
CA PRO A 10 17.78 -98.38 -12.37
C PRO A 10 16.82 -97.82 -13.43
N GLN A 11 15.78 -98.59 -13.78
CA GLN A 11 14.76 -98.19 -14.74
C GLN A 11 13.89 -97.05 -14.19
N GLU A 12 13.56 -97.08 -12.89
CA GLU A 12 12.76 -96.03 -12.24
C GLU A 12 13.56 -94.72 -12.14
N SER A 13 14.85 -94.79 -11.81
CA SER A 13 15.76 -93.63 -11.77
C SER A 13 15.87 -92.98 -13.14
N LYS A 14 15.99 -93.77 -14.22
CA LYS A 14 16.03 -93.28 -15.59
C LYS A 14 14.74 -92.55 -15.98
N THR A 15 13.59 -93.13 -15.69
CA THR A 15 12.28 -92.52 -16.01
C THR A 15 12.07 -91.22 -15.25
N LYS A 16 12.42 -91.17 -13.96
CA LYS A 16 12.36 -89.94 -13.15
C LYS A 16 13.31 -88.86 -13.68
N ALA A 17 14.51 -89.23 -14.09
CA ALA A 17 15.46 -88.29 -14.67
C ALA A 17 14.97 -87.68 -16.00
N ILE A 18 14.36 -88.51 -16.86
CA ILE A 18 13.76 -88.03 -18.13
C ILE A 18 12.59 -87.09 -17.86
N ALA A 19 11.68 -87.46 -16.95
CA ALA A 19 10.52 -86.64 -16.60
C ALA A 19 10.93 -85.28 -16.01
N LEU A 20 11.92 -85.28 -15.11
CA LEU A 20 12.43 -84.05 -14.51
C LEU A 20 13.12 -83.15 -15.54
N HIS A 21 13.93 -83.74 -16.42
CA HIS A 21 14.57 -83.00 -17.51
C HIS A 21 13.54 -82.40 -18.47
N GLN A 22 12.47 -83.12 -18.79
CA GLN A 22 11.41 -82.62 -19.68
C GLN A 22 10.57 -81.52 -19.02
N SER A 23 10.25 -81.66 -17.73
CA SER A 23 9.60 -80.62 -16.93
C SER A 23 10.44 -79.34 -16.90
N LEU A 24 11.76 -79.47 -16.67
CA LEU A 24 12.68 -78.34 -16.64
C LEU A 24 12.79 -77.66 -18.02
N LYS A 25 12.84 -78.43 -19.10
CA LYS A 25 12.79 -77.89 -20.48
C LYS A 25 11.50 -77.12 -20.75
N ASN A 26 10.35 -77.66 -20.35
CA ASN A 26 9.07 -77.00 -20.53
C ASN A 26 8.98 -75.70 -19.71
N ARG A 27 9.46 -75.71 -18.48
CA ARG A 27 9.52 -74.52 -17.63
C ARG A 27 10.46 -73.46 -18.20
N LEU A 28 11.62 -73.87 -18.71
CA LEU A 28 12.56 -72.96 -19.38
C LEU A 28 11.92 -72.34 -20.64
N ALA A 29 11.21 -73.12 -21.45
CA ALA A 29 10.51 -72.61 -22.63
C ALA A 29 9.40 -71.62 -22.27
N GLN A 30 8.64 -71.88 -21.19
CA GLN A 30 7.65 -70.92 -20.66
C GLN A 30 8.31 -69.63 -20.18
N LEU A 31 9.40 -69.73 -19.41
CA LEU A 31 10.12 -68.55 -18.92
C LEU A 31 10.70 -67.73 -20.07
N LYS A 32 11.31 -68.37 -21.08
CA LYS A 32 11.78 -67.69 -22.29
C LYS A 32 10.67 -67.01 -23.07
N LYS A 33 9.46 -67.59 -23.11
CA LYS A 33 8.30 -66.97 -23.77
C LYS A 33 7.82 -65.74 -23.01
N ILE A 34 7.79 -65.79 -21.68
CA ILE A 34 7.46 -64.66 -20.81
C ILE A 34 8.54 -63.56 -20.96
N GLU A 35 9.81 -63.94 -20.88
CA GLU A 35 10.95 -63.02 -21.02
C GLU A 35 11.06 -62.41 -22.42
N SER A 36 10.62 -63.10 -23.48
CA SER A 36 10.57 -62.55 -24.84
C SER A 36 9.34 -61.67 -25.10
N THR A 37 8.34 -61.66 -24.22
CA THR A 37 7.13 -60.81 -24.35
C THR A 37 7.16 -59.58 -23.44
N GLU A 38 8.06 -59.53 -22.45
CA GLU A 38 8.20 -58.38 -21.55
C GLU A 38 9.06 -57.18 -22.04
N PRO A 39 10.00 -57.28 -23.00
CA PRO A 39 10.75 -56.13 -23.47
C PRO A 39 10.17 -55.64 -24.80
N ASP A 40 9.13 -54.80 -24.73
CA ASP A 40 8.86 -53.75 -25.72
C ASP A 40 7.64 -52.90 -25.36
N GLU A 41 6.55 -53.50 -24.85
CA GLU A 41 5.33 -52.73 -24.58
C GLU A 41 5.52 -51.66 -23.50
N ASN A 42 6.26 -51.97 -22.43
CA ASN A 42 6.45 -51.04 -21.33
C ASN A 42 7.38 -49.88 -21.74
N THR A 43 8.41 -50.17 -22.53
CA THR A 43 9.33 -49.18 -23.10
C THR A 43 8.64 -48.28 -24.12
N LEU A 44 7.77 -48.83 -24.96
CA LEU A 44 6.95 -48.05 -25.89
C LEU A 44 5.93 -47.19 -25.15
N LYS A 45 5.33 -47.69 -24.07
CA LYS A 45 4.42 -46.91 -23.21
C LYS A 45 5.16 -45.78 -22.50
N THR A 46 6.36 -46.00 -21.98
CA THR A 46 7.15 -44.93 -21.35
C THR A 46 7.62 -43.90 -22.35
N LEU A 47 8.04 -44.31 -23.55
CA LEU A 47 8.41 -43.40 -24.64
C LEU A 47 7.22 -42.52 -25.07
N LYS A 48 6.07 -43.13 -25.31
CA LYS A 48 4.83 -42.42 -25.67
C LYS A 48 4.38 -41.46 -24.58
N ASN A 49 4.51 -41.86 -23.31
CA ASN A 49 4.23 -40.97 -22.18
C ASN A 49 5.23 -39.82 -22.09
N ALA A 50 6.50 -40.03 -22.45
CA ALA A 50 7.50 -38.99 -22.51
C ALA A 50 7.22 -37.99 -23.65
N GLU A 51 6.83 -38.48 -24.84
CA GLU A 51 6.38 -37.63 -25.95
C GLU A 51 5.18 -36.76 -25.58
N ILE A 52 4.14 -37.37 -25.00
CA ILE A 52 2.95 -36.63 -24.56
C ILE A 52 3.30 -35.56 -23.51
N ARG A 53 4.22 -35.87 -22.59
CA ARG A 53 4.70 -34.89 -21.60
C ARG A 53 5.51 -33.77 -22.25
N LEU A 54 6.36 -34.10 -23.23
CA LEU A 54 7.16 -33.13 -23.95
C LEU A 54 6.27 -32.15 -24.72
N ASP A 55 5.29 -32.66 -25.46
CA ASP A 55 4.35 -31.82 -26.21
C ASP A 55 3.52 -30.93 -25.29
N LYS A 56 3.00 -31.48 -24.18
CA LYS A 56 2.31 -30.66 -23.18
C LYS A 56 3.20 -29.57 -22.59
N THR A 57 4.49 -29.84 -22.40
CA THR A 57 5.44 -28.86 -21.86
C THR A 57 5.77 -27.78 -22.90
N ARG A 58 5.95 -28.18 -24.17
CA ARG A 58 6.15 -27.26 -25.29
C ARG A 58 4.95 -26.35 -25.50
N GLN A 59 3.74 -26.90 -25.42
CA GLN A 59 2.50 -26.14 -25.57
C GLN A 59 2.33 -25.14 -24.43
N LYS A 60 2.54 -25.56 -23.17
CA LYS A 60 2.54 -24.65 -22.01
C LYS A 60 3.60 -23.56 -22.12
N LEU A 61 4.78 -23.87 -22.66
CA LEU A 61 5.84 -22.89 -22.87
C LEU A 61 5.44 -21.88 -23.95
N ALA A 62 4.86 -22.34 -25.05
CA ALA A 62 4.35 -21.47 -26.12
C ALA A 62 3.20 -20.59 -25.64
N ASP A 63 2.20 -21.15 -24.95
CA ASP A 63 1.09 -20.40 -24.35
C ASP A 63 1.60 -19.33 -23.38
N TYR A 64 2.61 -19.67 -22.57
CA TYR A 64 3.23 -18.72 -21.65
C TYR A 64 4.00 -17.61 -22.38
N GLN A 65 4.72 -17.94 -23.46
CA GLN A 65 5.41 -16.96 -24.31
C GLN A 65 4.43 -16.02 -25.02
N GLU A 66 3.30 -16.54 -25.50
CA GLU A 66 2.24 -15.76 -26.16
C GLU A 66 1.50 -14.83 -25.19
N ILE A 67 1.14 -15.34 -24.01
CA ILE A 67 0.42 -14.55 -22.98
C ILE A 67 1.33 -13.50 -22.34
N SER A 68 2.61 -13.83 -22.11
CA SER A 68 3.53 -12.89 -21.47
C SER A 68 4.11 -11.86 -22.43
N GLY A 69 4.18 -12.16 -23.74
CA GLY A 69 4.93 -11.34 -24.71
C GLY A 69 6.44 -11.29 -24.42
N LEU A 70 6.93 -12.08 -23.46
CA LEU A 70 8.30 -12.11 -22.98
C LEU A 70 9.06 -13.21 -23.74
N ASN A 71 9.74 -12.81 -24.81
CA ASN A 71 10.51 -13.70 -25.69
C ASN A 71 11.91 -14.03 -25.12
N SER A 72 12.31 -13.43 -23.99
CA SER A 72 13.61 -13.72 -23.36
C SER A 72 13.55 -13.73 -21.83
N ASN A 73 14.34 -14.61 -21.22
CA ASN A 73 14.54 -14.66 -19.77
C ASN A 73 14.99 -13.31 -19.19
N VAL A 74 15.69 -12.50 -19.98
CA VAL A 74 16.15 -11.16 -19.59
C VAL A 74 14.95 -10.21 -19.37
N GLN A 75 13.89 -10.33 -20.15
CA GLN A 75 12.70 -9.49 -19.98
C GLN A 75 11.91 -9.89 -18.72
N LEU A 76 11.88 -11.19 -18.39
CA LEU A 76 11.31 -11.69 -17.13
C LEU A 76 12.09 -11.18 -15.92
N GLU A 77 13.41 -11.22 -15.98
CA GLU A 77 14.29 -10.72 -14.91
C GLU A 77 14.13 -9.21 -14.71
N ASN A 78 14.06 -8.44 -15.80
CA ASN A 78 13.80 -7.01 -15.75
C ASN A 78 12.42 -6.66 -15.17
N LEU A 79 11.39 -7.46 -15.51
CA LEU A 79 10.05 -7.29 -14.97
C LEU A 79 10.01 -7.63 -13.48
N ALA A 80 10.62 -8.73 -13.06
CA ALA A 80 10.72 -9.13 -11.66
C ALA A 80 11.44 -8.05 -10.83
N ASN A 81 12.56 -7.54 -11.34
CA ASN A 81 13.30 -6.45 -10.70
C ASN A 81 12.46 -5.17 -10.61
N SER A 82 11.71 -4.81 -11.65
CA SER A 82 10.81 -3.65 -11.62
C SER A 82 9.67 -3.83 -10.62
N ILE A 83 9.09 -5.03 -10.51
CA ILE A 83 8.04 -5.34 -9.53
C ILE A 83 8.57 -5.20 -8.10
N GLU A 84 9.76 -5.73 -7.83
CA GLU A 84 10.37 -5.61 -6.51
C GLU A 84 10.75 -4.16 -6.19
N GLN A 85 11.23 -3.39 -7.18
CA GLN A 85 11.48 -1.97 -7.00
C GLN A 85 10.19 -1.19 -6.69
N MET A 86 9.10 -1.47 -7.41
CA MET A 86 7.79 -0.87 -7.13
C MET A 86 7.24 -1.28 -5.76
N ARG A 87 7.51 -2.51 -5.29
CA ARG A 87 7.14 -2.95 -3.93
C ARG A 87 7.87 -2.17 -2.86
N VAL A 88 9.17 -1.95 -3.03
CA VAL A 88 9.98 -1.13 -2.13
C VAL A 88 9.47 0.31 -2.12
N GLU A 89 9.19 0.90 -3.28
CA GLU A 89 8.65 2.26 -3.40
C GLU A 89 7.28 2.39 -2.71
N LYS A 90 6.37 1.43 -2.92
CA LYS A 90 5.08 1.39 -2.24
C LYS A 90 5.23 1.32 -0.71
N ALA A 91 6.15 0.51 -0.21
CA ALA A 91 6.42 0.44 1.22
C ALA A 91 6.94 1.77 1.76
N GLN A 92 7.87 2.41 1.05
CA GLN A 92 8.40 3.73 1.41
C GLN A 92 7.30 4.81 1.42
N LEU A 93 6.44 4.85 0.41
CA LEU A 93 5.31 5.78 0.35
C LEU A 93 4.30 5.55 1.49
N SER A 94 4.01 4.30 1.83
CA SER A 94 3.15 3.96 2.98
C SER A 94 3.77 4.45 4.29
N THR A 95 5.07 4.23 4.49
CA THR A 95 5.78 4.75 5.68
C THR A 95 5.82 6.27 5.68
N GLN A 96 5.99 6.93 4.53
CA GLN A 96 5.94 8.38 4.41
C GLN A 96 4.56 8.91 4.83
N GLN A 97 3.49 8.31 4.30
CA GLN A 97 2.12 8.66 4.64
C GLN A 97 1.86 8.53 6.15
N GLN A 98 2.27 7.42 6.77
CA GLN A 98 2.13 7.23 8.21
C GLN A 98 2.91 8.28 9.02
N ARG A 99 4.13 8.63 8.59
CA ARG A 99 4.91 9.68 9.24
C ARG A 99 4.23 11.04 9.15
N ASP A 100 3.68 11.38 7.99
CA ASP A 100 3.02 12.67 7.79
C ASP A 100 1.67 12.74 8.52
N GLN A 101 0.92 11.64 8.57
CA GLN A 101 -0.27 11.49 9.41
C GLN A 101 0.08 11.71 10.89
N GLY A 102 1.14 11.07 11.40
CA GLY A 102 1.57 11.24 12.79
C GLY A 102 2.15 12.63 13.10
N LYS A 103 2.70 13.35 12.10
CA LYS A 103 3.05 14.77 12.26
C LYS A 103 1.78 15.62 12.34
N LEU A 104 0.81 15.36 11.47
CA LEU A 104 -0.48 16.04 11.48
C LEU A 104 -1.17 15.85 12.83
N GLU A 105 -1.32 14.62 13.32
CA GLU A 105 -1.95 14.34 14.62
C GLU A 105 -1.25 15.04 15.79
N ARG A 106 0.09 15.05 15.82
CA ARG A 106 0.84 15.80 16.84
C ARG A 106 0.60 17.30 16.75
N LEU A 107 0.57 17.83 15.52
CA LEU A 107 0.28 19.24 15.29
C LEU A 107 -1.16 19.58 15.73
N LEU A 108 -2.14 18.70 15.45
CA LEU A 108 -3.53 18.86 15.91
C LEU A 108 -3.62 18.88 17.45
N GLN A 109 -2.91 17.97 18.12
CA GLN A 109 -2.85 17.91 19.58
C GLN A 109 -2.20 19.16 20.18
N GLU A 110 -1.12 19.66 19.58
CA GLU A 110 -0.44 20.89 20.00
C GLU A 110 -1.32 22.12 19.82
N LEU A 111 -2.04 22.19 18.70
CA LEU A 111 -2.99 23.27 18.40
C LEU A 111 -4.32 23.13 19.15
N LYS A 112 -4.56 22.01 19.85
CA LYS A 112 -5.87 21.66 20.46
C LYS A 112 -7.04 21.76 19.47
N LEU A 113 -6.78 21.48 18.20
CA LEU A 113 -7.77 21.56 17.12
C LEU A 113 -8.27 20.16 16.77
N THR A 114 -9.53 20.07 16.36
CA THR A 114 -10.01 18.87 15.66
C THR A 114 -9.38 18.80 14.25
N PRO A 115 -9.29 17.61 13.63
CA PRO A 115 -8.78 17.47 12.26
C PRO A 115 -9.48 18.41 11.26
N GLU A 116 -10.80 18.55 11.36
CA GLU A 116 -11.58 19.47 10.52
C GLU A 116 -11.19 20.93 10.76
N GLN A 117 -11.08 21.36 12.02
CA GLN A 117 -10.68 22.72 12.35
C GLN A 117 -9.28 23.08 11.86
N ALA A 118 -8.35 22.13 11.87
CA ALA A 118 -7.01 22.39 11.35
C ALA A 118 -6.96 22.42 9.82
N GLN A 119 -7.78 21.62 9.15
CA GLN A 119 -7.96 21.73 7.71
C GLN A 119 -8.51 23.12 7.34
N ASP A 120 -9.51 23.59 8.09
CA ASP A 120 -10.08 24.92 7.90
C ASP A 120 -9.06 26.03 8.18
N ALA A 121 -8.32 25.94 9.29
CA ALA A 121 -7.26 26.89 9.64
C ALA A 121 -6.15 26.92 8.58
N LEU A 122 -5.76 25.76 8.03
CA LEU A 122 -4.75 25.66 6.98
C LEU A 122 -5.25 26.22 5.65
N ALA A 123 -6.52 25.99 5.30
CA ALA A 123 -7.15 26.58 4.12
C ALA A 123 -7.20 28.11 4.21
N LEU A 124 -7.61 28.65 5.37
CA LEU A 124 -7.59 30.09 5.64
C LEU A 124 -6.18 30.66 5.61
N HIS A 125 -5.21 30.00 6.25
CA HIS A 125 -3.81 30.46 6.27
C HIS A 125 -3.14 30.40 4.90
N SER A 126 -3.59 29.51 4.01
CA SER A 126 -3.08 29.42 2.64
C SER A 126 -3.65 30.52 1.73
N ASP A 127 -4.75 31.17 2.12
CA ASP A 127 -5.40 32.21 1.32
C ASP A 127 -4.78 33.60 1.55
N ARG A 128 -4.23 34.18 0.48
CA ARG A 128 -3.55 35.49 0.53
C ARG A 128 -4.50 36.66 0.83
N LEU A 129 -5.71 36.61 0.28
CA LEU A 129 -6.70 37.68 0.45
C LEU A 129 -7.27 37.66 1.88
N PHE A 130 -7.49 36.48 2.44
CA PHE A 130 -7.87 36.31 3.84
C PHE A 130 -6.81 36.93 4.77
N LYS A 131 -5.53 36.62 4.57
CA LYS A 131 -4.42 37.25 5.32
C LYS A 131 -4.45 38.78 5.23
N GLN A 132 -4.64 39.33 4.04
CA GLN A 132 -4.73 40.77 3.84
C GLN A 132 -5.94 41.40 4.57
N HIS A 133 -7.10 40.75 4.55
CA HIS A 133 -8.27 41.22 5.30
C HIS A 133 -8.06 41.12 6.82
N LEU A 134 -7.38 40.08 7.30
CA LEU A 134 -7.05 39.89 8.70
C LEU A 134 -6.08 40.96 9.21
N ASP A 135 -5.06 41.29 8.42
CA ASP A 135 -4.10 42.36 8.73
C ASP A 135 -4.81 43.71 8.79
N ASN A 136 -5.68 44.01 7.81
CA ASN A 136 -6.46 45.24 7.79
C ASN A 136 -7.40 45.36 9.00
N TYR A 137 -8.12 44.28 9.33
CA TYR A 137 -8.95 44.21 10.53
C TYR A 137 -8.14 44.45 11.82
N SER A 138 -6.98 43.79 11.94
CA SER A 138 -6.10 43.92 13.11
C SER A 138 -5.54 45.34 13.26
N GLN A 139 -5.21 45.99 12.14
CA GLN A 139 -4.73 47.37 12.13
C GLN A 139 -5.83 48.34 12.57
N ILE A 140 -7.03 48.25 12.00
CA ILE A 140 -8.17 49.11 12.36
C ILE A 140 -8.55 48.90 13.83
N GLN A 141 -8.55 47.65 14.32
CA GLN A 141 -8.79 47.35 15.73
C GLN A 141 -7.77 48.01 16.65
N THR A 142 -6.48 47.97 16.27
CA THR A 142 -5.40 48.61 17.04
C THR A 142 -5.55 50.13 17.06
N GLU A 143 -5.88 50.73 15.92
CA GLU A 143 -6.17 52.17 15.81
C GLU A 143 -7.38 52.55 16.68
N LEU A 144 -8.44 51.74 16.68
CA LEU A 144 -9.63 51.96 17.50
C LEU A 144 -9.30 51.91 18.99
N VAL A 145 -8.54 50.92 19.46
CA VAL A 145 -8.10 50.84 20.87
C VAL A 145 -7.29 52.09 21.25
N ASN A 146 -6.37 52.53 20.39
CA ASN A 146 -5.59 53.75 20.62
C ASN A 146 -6.45 55.02 20.68
N LEU A 147 -7.54 55.07 19.90
CA LEU A 147 -8.49 56.18 19.90
C LEU A 147 -9.43 56.13 21.11
N THR A 148 -9.85 54.95 21.56
CA THR A 148 -10.65 54.81 22.79
C THR A 148 -9.90 55.28 24.04
N ALA A 149 -8.57 55.20 24.04
CA ALA A 149 -7.73 55.73 25.13
C ALA A 149 -7.65 57.27 25.14
N LYS A 150 -8.00 57.94 24.03
CA LYS A 150 -7.85 59.39 23.83
C LYS A 150 -9.18 60.14 23.74
N PHE A 151 -10.26 59.47 23.36
CA PHE A 151 -11.55 60.08 23.06
C PHE A 151 -12.69 59.34 23.77
N LEU A 152 -13.73 60.07 24.16
CA LEU A 152 -14.96 59.47 24.70
C LEU A 152 -15.76 58.73 23.62
N ALA A 153 -16.58 57.78 24.05
CA ALA A 153 -17.39 56.91 23.19
C ALA A 153 -18.29 57.66 22.17
N SER A 154 -18.64 58.91 22.43
CA SER A 154 -19.48 59.73 21.56
C SER A 154 -18.73 60.49 20.46
N HIS A 155 -17.39 60.43 20.44
CA HIS A 155 -16.58 61.22 19.50
C HIS A 155 -16.76 60.76 18.04
N PRO A 156 -16.96 61.67 17.07
CA PRO A 156 -17.26 61.30 15.68
C PRO A 156 -16.14 60.48 15.02
N ILE A 157 -14.87 60.74 15.35
CA ILE A 157 -13.73 59.96 14.86
C ILE A 157 -13.78 58.51 15.36
N LEU A 158 -14.25 58.29 16.59
CA LEU A 158 -14.38 56.96 17.16
C LEU A 158 -15.52 56.18 16.50
N LYS A 159 -16.66 56.85 16.27
CA LYS A 159 -17.79 56.26 15.53
C LYS A 159 -17.42 55.89 14.09
N ALA A 160 -16.68 56.76 13.40
CA ALA A 160 -16.18 56.47 12.06
C ALA A 160 -15.28 55.22 12.05
N LYS A 161 -14.35 55.13 13.01
CA LYS A 161 -13.45 53.96 13.14
C LYS A 161 -14.16 52.68 13.57
N GLN A 162 -15.24 52.78 14.34
CA GLN A 162 -16.11 51.63 14.65
C GLN A 162 -16.82 51.11 13.40
N GLU A 163 -17.28 52.00 12.51
CA GLU A 163 -17.88 51.55 11.24
C GLU A 163 -16.83 50.96 10.30
N ASP A 164 -15.62 51.56 10.23
CA ASP A 164 -14.50 51.00 9.47
C ASP A 164 -14.16 49.58 9.95
N LEU A 165 -14.17 49.34 11.26
CA LEU A 165 -13.95 48.01 11.85
C LEU A 165 -15.05 47.04 11.39
N ARG A 166 -16.31 47.45 11.44
CA ARG A 166 -17.46 46.62 11.05
C ARG A 166 -17.41 46.24 9.57
N VAL A 167 -16.98 47.15 8.70
CA VAL A 167 -16.77 46.89 7.27
C VAL A 167 -15.61 45.91 7.06
N ALA A 168 -14.50 46.09 7.79
CA ALA A 168 -13.35 45.18 7.72
C ALA A 168 -13.68 43.77 8.23
N GLU A 169 -14.48 43.66 9.29
CA GLU A 169 -14.99 42.40 9.83
C GLU A 169 -15.88 41.68 8.82
N ALA A 170 -16.83 42.40 8.20
CA ALA A 170 -17.70 41.85 7.18
C ALA A 170 -16.91 41.31 5.97
N ALA A 171 -15.90 42.05 5.51
CA ALA A 171 -15.03 41.62 4.42
C ALA A 171 -14.19 40.37 4.80
N LEU A 172 -13.70 40.32 6.04
CA LEU A 172 -12.96 39.16 6.56
C LEU A 172 -13.85 37.91 6.62
N LEU A 173 -15.06 38.01 7.17
CA LEU A 173 -16.01 36.90 7.27
C LEU A 173 -16.51 36.45 5.89
N GLN A 174 -16.73 37.39 4.97
CA GLN A 174 -17.10 37.08 3.59
C GLN A 174 -15.98 36.29 2.88
N ARG A 175 -14.72 36.67 3.10
CA ARG A 175 -13.60 35.91 2.53
C ARG A 175 -13.46 34.54 3.20
N ALA A 176 -13.55 34.47 4.52
CA ALA A 176 -13.46 33.22 5.27
C ALA A 176 -14.53 32.21 4.84
N SER A 177 -15.77 32.69 4.66
CA SER A 177 -16.88 31.86 4.18
C SER A 177 -16.71 31.42 2.72
N SER A 178 -16.14 32.27 1.86
CA SER A 178 -15.78 31.89 0.49
C SER A 178 -14.67 30.83 0.42
N VAL A 179 -13.70 30.86 1.33
CA VAL A 179 -12.58 29.90 1.37
C VAL A 179 -13.03 28.55 1.93
N LEU A 180 -13.91 28.58 2.94
CA LEU A 180 -14.36 27.38 3.66
C LEU A 180 -15.68 26.81 3.14
N GLY A 181 -16.33 27.49 2.18
CA GLY A 181 -17.57 27.02 1.55
C GLY A 181 -18.78 26.99 2.49
N ARG A 182 -18.70 27.63 3.65
CA ARG A 182 -19.76 27.68 4.67
C ARG A 182 -19.76 29.02 5.40
N THR A 183 -20.90 29.42 5.94
CA THR A 183 -21.00 30.63 6.77
C THR A 183 -20.31 30.39 8.12
N ILE A 184 -19.50 31.35 8.56
CA ILE A 184 -18.66 31.24 9.76
C ILE A 184 -18.85 32.51 10.58
N GLU A 185 -18.98 32.34 11.89
CA GLU A 185 -19.09 33.46 12.82
C GLU A 185 -17.72 33.89 13.35
N LEU A 186 -17.62 35.16 13.76
CA LEU A 186 -16.36 35.74 14.25
C LEU A 186 -15.75 34.97 15.44
N ASP A 187 -16.59 34.40 16.31
CA ASP A 187 -16.11 33.63 17.47
C ASP A 187 -15.41 32.32 17.03
N THR A 188 -15.99 31.62 16.05
CA THR A 188 -15.39 30.42 15.48
C THR A 188 -14.09 30.74 14.73
N LEU A 189 -14.03 31.88 14.03
CA LEU A 189 -12.82 32.36 13.36
C LEU A 189 -11.71 32.70 14.36
N SER A 190 -12.08 33.32 15.50
CA SER A 190 -11.14 33.68 16.56
C SER A 190 -10.52 32.44 17.20
N GLN A 191 -11.28 31.37 17.40
CA GLN A 191 -10.75 30.09 17.91
C GLN A 191 -9.80 29.41 16.91
N LEU A 192 -10.12 29.45 15.61
CA LEU A 192 -9.27 28.93 14.53
C LEU A 192 -7.92 29.69 14.46
N GLU A 193 -7.95 31.03 14.58
CA GLU A 193 -6.77 31.89 14.57
C GLU A 193 -5.91 31.79 15.85
N LEU A 194 -6.55 31.77 17.03
CA LEU A 194 -5.86 31.68 18.33
C LEU A 194 -5.11 30.36 18.51
N SER A 195 -5.64 29.27 17.95
CA SER A 195 -4.95 27.98 17.95
C SER A 195 -3.79 27.96 16.96
N GLY A 196 -3.96 28.48 15.73
CA GLY A 196 -2.92 28.51 14.70
C GLY A 196 -1.70 29.39 15.02
N ASN A 197 -1.89 30.44 15.82
CA ASN A 197 -0.87 31.47 16.07
C ASN A 197 -0.06 31.27 17.38
N ASN A 198 -0.24 30.13 18.06
CA ASN A 198 0.47 29.80 19.31
C ASN A 198 1.99 29.63 19.14
N ASN A 199 2.50 29.51 17.92
CA ASN A 199 3.93 29.35 17.65
C ASN A 199 4.71 30.64 17.37
N GLN A 200 4.08 31.82 17.26
CA GLN A 200 4.82 33.08 16.97
C GLN A 200 4.59 34.23 17.97
N SER A 201 3.62 34.14 18.88
CA SER A 201 3.14 35.32 19.62
C SER A 201 3.40 35.35 21.14
N THR A 202 4.09 34.36 21.72
CA THR A 202 4.32 34.29 23.18
C THR A 202 5.17 35.43 23.74
N SER A 203 5.86 36.22 22.91
CA SER A 203 6.65 37.37 23.37
C SER A 203 5.93 38.73 23.34
N GLN A 204 4.81 38.89 22.61
CA GLN A 204 4.14 40.20 22.49
C GLN A 204 2.80 40.29 23.24
N LYS A 205 2.07 39.18 23.40
CA LYS A 205 0.73 39.19 24.05
C LYS A 205 0.74 39.28 25.57
N ARG A 206 1.86 39.01 26.27
CA ARG A 206 1.95 39.20 27.73
C ARG A 206 1.91 40.67 28.17
N LYS A 207 2.03 41.64 27.24
CA LYS A 207 2.00 43.07 27.59
C LYS A 207 0.59 43.67 27.63
N TYR A 208 -0.40 43.05 26.97
CA TYR A 208 -1.75 43.64 26.86
C TYR A 208 -2.74 43.13 27.90
N LEU A 209 -2.56 41.91 28.44
CA LEU A 209 -3.45 41.34 29.46
C LEU A 209 -3.13 41.76 30.91
N ARG A 210 -2.18 42.69 31.12
CA ARG A 210 -1.86 43.26 32.45
C ARG A 210 -2.31 44.70 32.64
N SER A 211 -3.00 45.30 31.66
CA SER A 211 -3.50 46.68 31.74
C SER A 211 -5.01 46.78 31.98
N ILE A 212 -5.69 45.65 32.17
CA ILE A 212 -7.11 45.59 32.54
C ILE A 212 -7.23 44.69 33.76
N ASN A 213 -6.80 45.22 34.91
CA ASN A 213 -7.25 44.89 36.26
C ASN A 213 -6.77 46.00 37.19
#